data_AF-A0AAU6P4W5-F1
#
_entry.id   AF-A0AAU6P4W5-F1
#
_cell.length_a   1.000
_cell.length_b   1.000
_cell.length_c   1.000
_cell.angle_alpha   90.00
_cell.angle_beta   90.00
_cell.angle_gamma   90.00
#
_symmetry.space_group_name_H-M   'P 1'
#
loop_
_entity.id
_entity.type
_entity.pdbx_description
1 polymer ?
#
loop_
_entity_poly.entity_id
_entity_poly.type
_entity_poly.pdbx_seq_one_letter_code
_entity_poly.pdbx_strand_id
1 'polypeptide(L)'
;MIKKISRIFQSILILIGLQSCGDINTTKNFENGQKNLVVFSDYGSKTDTIIENVNEEQIKTIMNKINWNNYHMVYIERNIGEMIGVLGLLKDDGITPPGLTSTWDENGKMLVMKNDPKTAEELTNILIAYLNDDKNLKNKYE
;
A
#
# COMPACT_ATOMS: atom_id res chain seq x y z
N MET A 1 25.17 25.67 27.07
CA MET A 1 23.81 26.23 27.27
C MET A 1 23.01 25.92 26.02
N ILE A 2 21.99 25.07 26.13
CA ILE A 2 21.17 24.56 25.03
C ILE A 2 20.06 25.58 24.72
N LYS A 3 19.74 25.79 23.45
CA LYS A 3 18.38 26.17 23.04
C LYS A 3 17.99 25.44 21.75
N LYS A 4 17.14 24.43 21.92
CA LYS A 4 16.32 23.79 20.87
C LYS A 4 15.43 24.84 20.22
N ILE A 5 15.34 24.85 18.89
CA ILE A 5 14.18 25.39 18.19
C ILE A 5 13.63 24.29 17.28
N SER A 6 12.34 24.07 17.45
CA SER A 6 11.53 22.96 16.98
C SER A 6 10.80 23.33 15.68
N ARG A 7 10.78 22.37 14.75
CA ARG A 7 9.78 22.01 13.72
C ARG A 7 8.95 23.14 13.09
N ILE A 8 9.08 23.29 11.77
CA ILE A 8 7.95 23.41 10.83
C ILE A 8 8.39 22.76 9.50
N PHE A 9 7.95 21.52 9.21
CA PHE A 9 8.04 20.95 7.86
C PHE A 9 6.68 21.10 7.19
N GLN A 10 6.67 21.77 6.04
CA GLN A 10 5.50 22.05 5.22
C GLN A 10 4.79 20.75 4.81
N SER A 11 3.53 20.64 5.19
CA SER A 11 2.62 19.56 4.79
C SER A 11 2.19 19.77 3.34
N ILE A 12 2.44 18.80 2.47
CA ILE A 12 1.99 18.84 1.07
C ILE A 12 0.93 17.76 0.84
N LEU A 13 -0.09 18.21 0.11
CA LEU A 13 -1.39 17.62 -0.20
C LEU A 13 -1.25 16.46 -1.22
N ILE A 14 -1.78 15.28 -0.92
CA ILE A 14 -2.02 14.24 -1.95
C ILE A 14 -3.50 14.33 -2.34
N LEU A 15 -3.78 14.95 -3.49
CA LEU A 15 -5.11 14.94 -4.10
C LEU A 15 -5.40 13.57 -4.70
N ILE A 16 -6.34 12.84 -4.13
CA ILE A 16 -7.11 11.81 -4.84
C ILE A 16 -8.52 12.37 -4.95
N GLY A 17 -9.02 12.43 -6.18
CA GLY A 17 -10.20 13.21 -6.53
C GLY A 17 -11.48 12.76 -5.85
N LEU A 18 -12.00 13.62 -4.97
CA LEU A 18 -13.42 13.73 -4.65
C LEU A 18 -13.76 15.22 -4.62
N GLN A 19 -14.68 15.65 -5.47
CA GLN A 19 -15.36 16.93 -5.30
C GLN A 19 -16.21 16.86 -4.03
N SER A 20 -15.61 17.19 -2.90
CA SER A 20 -16.31 17.51 -1.66
C SER A 20 -15.44 18.46 -0.86
N CYS A 21 -15.89 19.71 -0.72
CA CYS A 21 -15.29 20.70 0.16
C CYS A 21 -15.50 20.23 1.60
N GLY A 22 -14.51 19.52 2.14
CA GLY A 22 -14.40 19.21 3.54
C GLY A 22 -12.92 19.05 3.86
N ASP A 23 -12.38 19.93 4.69
CA ASP A 23 -11.01 19.81 5.18
C ASP A 23 -10.89 18.52 6.01
N ILE A 24 -10.37 17.46 5.40
CA ILE A 24 -10.00 16.23 6.11
C ILE A 24 -8.60 16.46 6.69
N ASN A 25 -8.55 16.96 7.93
CA ASN A 25 -7.33 17.03 8.72
C ASN A 25 -7.07 15.68 9.41
N THR A 26 -6.55 14.69 8.69
CA THR A 26 -5.95 13.50 9.31
C THR A 26 -4.43 13.54 9.18
N THR A 27 -3.77 14.18 10.14
CA THR A 27 -2.32 13.99 10.36
C THR A 27 -2.09 12.57 10.89
N LYS A 28 -1.75 11.62 10.01
CA LYS A 28 -1.26 10.31 10.41
C LYS A 28 0.18 10.46 10.90
N ASN A 29 0.39 10.43 12.22
CA ASN A 29 1.73 10.38 12.80
C ASN A 29 2.25 8.95 12.68
N PHE A 30 3.13 8.69 11.72
CA PHE A 30 3.84 7.41 11.66
C PHE A 30 4.88 7.37 12.78
N GLU A 31 4.79 6.38 13.66
CA GLU A 31 5.93 6.05 14.52
C GLU A 31 7.05 5.47 13.63
N ASN A 32 8.29 5.90 13.84
CA ASN A 32 9.40 5.53 12.96
C ASN A 32 9.57 4.01 12.92
N GLY A 33 9.36 3.40 11.75
CA GLY A 33 9.49 1.95 11.54
C GLY A 33 8.18 1.16 11.63
N GLN A 34 7.07 1.79 12.01
CA GLN A 34 5.74 1.17 11.97
C GLN A 34 5.35 0.85 10.52
N LYS A 35 4.83 -0.36 10.28
CA LYS A 35 4.31 -0.79 8.98
C LYS A 35 2.82 -1.06 9.13
N ASN A 36 2.01 -0.36 8.35
CA ASN A 36 0.55 -0.42 8.42
C ASN A 36 -0.01 -1.05 7.14
N LEU A 37 -0.91 -2.02 7.27
CA LEU A 37 -1.59 -2.62 6.14
C LEU A 37 -2.91 -1.86 5.88
N VAL A 38 -3.15 -1.47 4.64
CA VAL A 38 -4.40 -0.84 4.21
C VAL A 38 -4.96 -1.63 3.03
N VAL A 39 -6.24 -1.97 3.10
CA VAL A 39 -6.95 -2.67 2.02
C VAL A 39 -8.07 -1.78 1.51
N PHE A 40 -8.12 -1.64 0.19
CA PHE A 40 -9.20 -1.01 -0.53
C PHE A 40 -9.89 -1.99 -1.48
N SER A 41 -11.19 -1.76 -1.69
CA SER A 41 -11.98 -2.38 -2.75
C SER A 41 -12.68 -1.30 -3.57
N ASP A 42 -13.43 -1.76 -4.58
CA ASP A 42 -14.24 -0.91 -5.45
C ASP A 42 -13.42 0.24 -6.03
N TYR A 43 -12.29 -0.14 -6.65
CA TYR A 43 -11.38 0.79 -7.33
C TYR A 43 -10.82 1.89 -6.42
N GLY A 44 -10.71 1.62 -5.12
CA GLY A 44 -10.17 2.56 -4.13
C GLY A 44 -11.21 3.45 -3.48
N SER A 45 -12.46 3.38 -3.90
CA SER A 45 -13.54 4.18 -3.32
C SER A 45 -13.93 3.70 -1.91
N LYS A 46 -13.61 2.44 -1.58
CA LYS A 46 -13.94 1.83 -0.29
C LYS A 46 -12.70 1.34 0.43
N THR A 47 -12.49 1.83 1.66
CA THR A 47 -11.51 1.29 2.61
C THR A 47 -12.14 0.12 3.37
N ASP A 48 -11.61 -1.08 3.20
CA ASP A 48 -12.12 -2.29 3.87
C ASP A 48 -11.42 -2.55 5.21
N THR A 49 -10.11 -2.29 5.30
CA THR A 49 -9.32 -2.65 6.47
C THR A 49 -8.12 -1.73 6.63
N ILE A 50 -7.82 -1.37 7.88
CA ILE A 50 -6.58 -0.71 8.29
C ILE A 50 -6.05 -1.49 9.50
N ILE A 51 -4.82 -1.99 9.40
CA ILE A 51 -4.12 -2.65 10.52
C ILE A 51 -2.84 -1.89 10.79
N GLU A 52 -2.74 -1.35 12.00
CA GLU A 52 -1.53 -0.71 12.48
C GLU A 52 -0.51 -1.74 12.99
N ASN A 53 0.78 -1.53 12.72
CA ASN A 53 1.86 -2.44 13.12
C ASN A 53 1.58 -3.90 12.68
N VAL A 54 1.28 -4.06 11.40
CA VAL A 54 0.89 -5.35 10.82
C VAL A 54 2.01 -6.39 10.97
N ASN A 55 1.64 -7.63 11.24
CA ASN A 55 2.54 -8.78 11.22
C ASN A 55 2.22 -9.75 10.06
N GLU A 56 3.10 -10.74 9.86
CA GLU A 56 3.00 -11.69 8.75
C GLU A 56 1.70 -12.51 8.78
N GLU A 57 1.26 -12.98 9.95
CA GLU A 57 0.03 -13.78 10.09
C GLU A 57 -1.21 -12.96 9.74
N GLN A 58 -1.23 -11.68 10.13
CA GLN A 58 -2.29 -10.75 9.78
C GLN A 58 -2.33 -10.50 8.27
N ILE A 59 -1.18 -10.31 7.60
CA ILE A 59 -1.12 -10.20 6.14
C ILE A 59 -1.73 -11.45 5.50
N LYS A 60 -1.25 -12.65 5.87
CA LYS A 60 -1.76 -13.92 5.32
C LYS A 60 -3.27 -14.06 5.52
N THR A 61 -3.75 -13.74 6.72
CA THR A 61 -5.17 -13.82 7.06
C THR A 61 -6.01 -12.87 6.21
N ILE A 62 -5.57 -11.63 6.02
CA ILE A 62 -6.29 -10.64 5.22
C ILE A 62 -6.25 -11.02 3.73
N MET A 63 -5.07 -11.33 3.20
CA MET A 63 -4.90 -11.69 1.79
C MET A 63 -5.74 -12.92 1.39
N ASN A 64 -5.90 -13.90 2.29
CA ASN A 64 -6.75 -15.07 2.08
C ASN A 64 -8.26 -14.78 2.11
N LYS A 65 -8.68 -13.68 2.75
CA LYS A 65 -10.09 -13.27 2.81
C LYS A 65 -10.53 -12.44 1.61
N ILE A 66 -9.58 -11.85 0.89
CA ILE A 66 -9.87 -11.01 -0.28
C ILE A 66 -10.43 -11.88 -1.41
N ASN A 67 -11.57 -11.47 -1.95
CA ASN A 67 -12.10 -12.07 -3.17
C ASN A 67 -11.43 -11.44 -4.39
N TRP A 68 -10.29 -11.99 -4.78
CA TRP A 68 -9.51 -11.53 -5.95
C TRP A 68 -10.23 -11.68 -7.30
N ASN A 69 -11.47 -12.18 -7.35
CA ASN A 69 -12.29 -12.03 -8.56
C ASN A 69 -12.77 -10.58 -8.77
N ASN A 70 -12.69 -9.73 -7.75
CA ASN A 70 -12.97 -8.30 -7.83
C ASN A 70 -11.67 -7.49 -7.73
N TYR A 71 -11.69 -6.24 -8.17
CA TYR A 71 -10.54 -5.36 -8.03
C TYR A 71 -10.29 -4.96 -6.58
N HIS A 72 -9.06 -5.20 -6.12
CA HIS A 72 -8.57 -4.81 -4.80
C HIS A 72 -7.22 -4.12 -4.89
N MET A 73 -6.93 -3.29 -3.89
CA MET A 73 -5.60 -2.71 -3.68
C MET A 73 -5.21 -2.93 -2.23
N VAL A 74 -3.99 -3.42 -2.01
CA VAL A 74 -3.45 -3.67 -0.67
C VAL A 74 -2.09 -3.01 -0.57
N TYR A 75 -1.94 -2.13 0.42
CA TYR A 75 -0.71 -1.38 0.64
C TYR A 75 -0.11 -1.71 2.00
N ILE A 76 1.21 -1.80 2.07
CA ILE A 76 1.94 -1.61 3.32
C ILE A 76 2.60 -0.24 3.26
N GLU A 77 2.18 0.63 4.17
CA GLU A 77 2.74 1.96 4.37
C GLU A 77 3.69 1.95 5.56
N ARG A 78 4.92 2.42 5.35
CA ARG A 78 5.92 2.57 6.41
C ARG A 78 6.07 4.02 6.86
N ASN A 79 6.19 4.91 5.89
CA ASN A 79 6.32 6.35 6.07
C ASN A 79 5.58 7.08 4.94
N ILE A 80 5.44 8.39 5.07
CA ILE A 80 5.00 9.24 3.95
C ILE A 80 5.98 9.06 2.79
N GLY A 81 5.50 8.59 1.64
CA GLY A 81 6.33 8.32 0.46
C GLY A 81 7.17 7.04 0.55
N GLU A 82 6.89 6.14 1.49
CA GLU A 82 7.47 4.79 1.54
C GLU A 82 6.36 3.76 1.69
N MET A 83 5.95 3.17 0.56
CA MET A 83 4.95 2.12 0.52
C MET A 83 5.23 1.09 -0.57
N ILE A 84 4.71 -0.11 -0.37
CA ILE A 84 4.51 -1.11 -1.43
C ILE A 84 3.02 -1.37 -1.59
N GLY A 85 2.57 -1.53 -2.82
CA GLY A 85 1.21 -1.87 -3.18
C GLY A 85 1.15 -3.16 -3.99
N VAL A 86 0.12 -3.97 -3.76
CA VAL A 86 -0.27 -5.08 -4.62
C VAL A 86 -1.74 -4.87 -4.99
N LEU A 87 -2.08 -5.05 -6.27
CA LEU A 87 -3.40 -4.69 -6.76
C LEU A 87 -3.81 -5.49 -7.98
N GLY A 88 -5.12 -5.52 -8.23
CA GLY A 88 -5.68 -6.13 -9.42
C GLY A 88 -6.82 -7.10 -9.13
N LEU A 89 -7.09 -7.95 -10.11
CA LEU A 89 -8.15 -8.96 -10.11
C LEU A 89 -7.77 -10.15 -11.00
N LEU A 90 -8.29 -11.34 -10.66
CA LEU A 90 -8.02 -12.62 -11.33
C LEU A 90 -9.03 -12.96 -12.43
N LYS A 91 -10.18 -12.29 -12.48
CA LYS A 91 -11.25 -12.54 -13.47
C LYS A 91 -11.89 -11.23 -13.88
N ASP A 92 -12.07 -11.05 -15.19
CA ASP A 92 -12.82 -9.92 -15.75
C ASP A 92 -14.12 -9.67 -14.96
N ASP A 93 -14.27 -8.45 -14.44
CA ASP A 93 -15.43 -8.02 -13.66
C ASP A 93 -16.44 -7.22 -14.50
N GLY A 94 -16.22 -7.12 -15.82
CA GLY A 94 -17.01 -6.33 -16.77
C GLY A 94 -16.52 -4.88 -16.94
N ILE A 95 -15.54 -4.45 -16.14
CA ILE A 95 -14.95 -3.11 -16.18
C ILE A 95 -13.45 -3.21 -16.48
N THR A 96 -12.76 -4.13 -15.81
CA THR A 96 -11.31 -4.28 -15.88
C THR A 96 -10.96 -5.73 -16.23
N PRO A 97 -10.10 -5.97 -17.25
CA PRO A 97 -9.64 -7.31 -17.57
C PRO A 97 -8.76 -7.89 -16.45
N PRO A 98 -8.60 -9.22 -16.37
CA PRO A 98 -7.77 -9.86 -15.36
C PRO A 98 -6.32 -9.39 -15.47
N GLY A 99 -5.72 -9.10 -14.32
CA GLY A 99 -4.36 -8.64 -14.19
C GLY A 99 -4.05 -8.37 -12.74
N LEU A 100 -2.88 -8.83 -12.30
CA LEU A 100 -2.31 -8.50 -11.00
C LEU A 100 -1.02 -7.74 -11.23
N THR A 101 -0.76 -6.76 -10.37
CA THR A 101 0.48 -6.00 -10.42
C THR A 101 0.91 -5.58 -9.02
N SER A 102 2.11 -5.05 -8.94
CA SER A 102 2.70 -4.56 -7.72
C SER A 102 3.47 -3.28 -7.99
N THR A 103 3.41 -2.37 -7.03
CA THR A 103 4.00 -1.05 -7.12
C THR A 103 4.80 -0.76 -5.87
N TRP A 104 5.81 0.10 -5.97
CA TRP A 104 6.46 0.65 -4.79
C TRP A 104 6.76 2.12 -4.99
N ASP A 105 6.86 2.84 -3.88
CA ASP A 105 7.33 4.22 -3.88
C ASP A 105 8.86 4.27 -3.79
N GLU A 106 9.48 5.00 -4.70
CA GLU A 106 10.89 5.40 -4.61
C GLU A 106 11.01 6.91 -4.79
N ASN A 107 11.26 7.62 -3.68
CA ASN A 107 11.44 9.07 -3.64
C ASN A 107 10.22 9.86 -4.17
N GLY A 108 9.01 9.43 -3.82
CA GLY A 108 7.75 10.04 -4.24
C GLY A 108 7.31 9.65 -5.65
N LYS A 109 7.94 8.64 -6.25
CA LYS A 109 7.58 8.09 -7.56
C LYS A 109 7.08 6.67 -7.39
N MET A 110 5.87 6.41 -7.88
CA MET A 110 5.33 5.07 -7.98
C MET A 110 5.96 4.34 -9.16
N LEU A 111 6.68 3.26 -8.88
CA LEU A 111 7.25 2.34 -9.86
C LEU A 111 6.40 1.08 -9.90
N VAL A 112 6.25 0.49 -11.08
CA VAL A 112 5.55 -0.78 -11.30
C VAL A 112 6.59 -1.88 -11.46
N MET A 113 6.40 -3.01 -10.79
CA MET A 113 7.23 -4.21 -10.98
C MET A 113 7.13 -4.69 -12.43
N LYS A 114 8.26 -5.02 -13.05
CA LYS A 114 8.32 -5.45 -14.45
C LYS A 114 7.66 -6.81 -14.63
N ASN A 115 7.89 -7.71 -13.67
CA ASN A 115 7.31 -9.05 -13.69
C ASN A 115 6.02 -9.06 -12.88
N ASP A 116 4.89 -9.04 -13.59
CA ASP A 116 3.58 -9.06 -12.94
C ASP A 116 3.35 -10.40 -12.21
N PRO A 117 2.94 -10.37 -10.93
CA PRO A 117 2.48 -11.54 -10.20
C PRO A 117 1.30 -12.22 -10.93
N LYS A 118 1.18 -13.53 -10.74
CA LYS A 118 0.16 -14.39 -11.38
C LYS A 118 -0.84 -14.96 -10.39
N THR A 119 -0.54 -14.92 -9.10
CA THR A 119 -1.40 -15.48 -8.06
C THR A 119 -1.52 -14.56 -6.85
N ALA A 120 -2.60 -14.70 -6.08
CA ALA A 120 -2.76 -14.02 -4.80
C ALA A 120 -1.66 -14.41 -3.79
N GLU A 121 -1.11 -15.61 -3.89
CA GLU A 121 0.02 -16.07 -3.09
C GLU A 121 1.29 -15.26 -3.40
N GLU A 122 1.57 -14.98 -4.67
CA GLU A 122 2.69 -14.12 -5.06
C GLU A 122 2.52 -12.69 -4.54
N LEU A 123 1.30 -12.12 -4.59
CA LEU A 123 1.01 -10.83 -3.96
C LEU A 123 1.29 -10.85 -2.45
N THR A 124 0.85 -11.92 -1.78
CA THR A 124 1.07 -12.11 -0.35
C THR A 124 2.56 -12.17 -0.03
N ASN A 125 3.33 -12.92 -0.83
CA ASN A 125 4.78 -13.03 -0.67
C ASN A 125 5.51 -11.70 -0.90
N ILE A 126 5.05 -10.87 -1.84
CA ILE A 126 5.59 -9.51 -2.06
C ILE A 126 5.39 -8.65 -0.80
N LEU A 127 4.19 -8.64 -0.23
CA LEU A 127 3.89 -7.88 1.00
C LEU A 127 4.72 -8.37 2.19
N ILE A 128 4.85 -9.69 2.37
CA ILE A 128 5.65 -10.27 3.46
C ILE A 128 7.14 -9.95 3.28
N ALA A 129 7.67 -10.03 2.05
CA ALA A 129 9.05 -9.66 1.77
C ALA A 129 9.32 -8.19 2.12
N TYR A 130 8.40 -7.29 1.80
CA TYR A 130 8.50 -5.88 2.19
C TYR A 130 8.37 -5.67 3.72
N LEU A 131 7.46 -6.40 4.36
CA LEU A 131 7.32 -6.40 5.83
C LEU A 131 8.65 -6.76 6.51
N ASN A 132 9.38 -7.71 5.94
CA ASN A 132 10.64 -8.24 6.47
C ASN A 132 11.90 -7.49 5.98
N ASP A 133 11.74 -6.36 5.27
CA ASP A 133 12.85 -5.58 4.69
C ASP A 133 13.79 -6.43 3.80
N ASP A 134 13.22 -7.36 3.02
CA ASP A 134 13.97 -8.23 2.12
C ASP A 134 14.67 -7.40 1.02
N LYS A 135 16.00 -7.34 1.10
CA LYS A 135 16.85 -6.60 0.16
C LYS A 135 16.80 -7.13 -1.27
N ASN A 136 16.36 -8.36 -1.47
CA ASN A 136 16.27 -8.98 -2.80
C ASN A 136 14.92 -8.77 -3.47
N LEU A 137 13.93 -8.20 -2.77
CA LEU A 137 12.58 -8.02 -3.29
C LEU A 137 12.59 -7.31 -4.65
N LYS A 138 13.28 -6.15 -4.75
CA LYS A 138 13.37 -5.39 -6.00
C LYS A 138 14.00 -6.20 -7.12
N ASN A 139 15.15 -6.84 -6.87
CA ASN A 139 15.86 -7.67 -7.86
C ASN A 139 15.03 -8.83 -8.41
N LYS A 140 14.04 -9.32 -7.66
CA LYS A 140 13.20 -10.45 -8.05
C LYS A 140 12.10 -10.05 -9.05
N TYR A 141 11.78 -8.76 -9.13
CA TYR A 141 10.66 -8.23 -9.91
C TYR A 141 11.03 -7.03 -10.82
N GLU A 142 12.31 -6.63 -10.86
CA GLU A 142 12.96 -5.83 -11.94
C GLU A 142 13.28 -6.69 -13.19
#